data_AF-A0A1V4E8R2-F1
#
_entry.id   AF-A0A1V4E8R2-F1
#
_cell.length_a   1.000
_cell.length_b   1.000
_cell.length_c   1.000
_cell.angle_alpha   90.00
_cell.angle_beta   90.00
_cell.angle_gamma   90.00
#
_symmetry.space_group_name_H-M   'P 1'
#
loop_
_entity.id
_entity.type
_entity.pdbx_description
1 polymer ?
#
loop_
_entity_poly.entity_id
_entity_poly.type
_entity_poly.pdbx_seq_one_letter_code
_entity_poly.pdbx_strand_id
1 'polypeptide(L)'
;MGEVRATIWRLIAAHMRADAAIPWHGADLDFTGITITTDVDFSGTVFSDGTVRFEDVKFAGGSVQFSDAKFSGGGVSFKEAKFTGGKLFFDNAWFSGGTVSFSGTKITEGMILFNRAKFSGGIIWFDRAEFSGGAVGFDAAEFSGGWTSFDASEFSNSVVRFPRAKFTGGQVRFFLSHFSGGMLVFASSEFSDGLVSFEKAKFSDGLVSFDEAKFSGGKVEFDEAKFTGGKVDFTRVADWSYPPTGLPDQANRLQQPLRLASSSAGKSPEEVAGPAAVIHPSAEPEFDVTRASPEDC
;
A
#
# COMPACT_ATOMS: atom_id res chain seq x y z
N MET A 1 16.13 -37.20 -13.12
CA MET A 1 16.64 -35.83 -12.91
C MET A 1 15.87 -35.04 -11.84
N GLY A 2 14.58 -35.32 -11.57
CA GLY A 2 13.80 -34.58 -10.57
C GLY A 2 14.31 -34.67 -9.12
N GLU A 3 14.72 -35.86 -8.67
CA GLU A 3 15.15 -36.08 -7.28
C GLU A 3 16.46 -35.36 -6.91
N VAL A 4 17.42 -35.29 -7.83
CA VAL A 4 18.66 -34.53 -7.64
C VAL A 4 18.36 -33.04 -7.50
N ARG A 5 17.50 -32.50 -8.38
CA ARG A 5 17.09 -31.09 -8.33
C ARG A 5 16.36 -30.76 -7.03
N ALA A 6 15.42 -31.61 -6.60
CA ALA A 6 14.72 -31.44 -5.33
C ALA A 6 15.68 -31.49 -4.13
N THR A 7 16.69 -32.37 -4.17
CA THR A 7 17.72 -32.46 -3.13
C THR A 7 18.57 -31.20 -3.07
N ILE A 8 18.98 -30.65 -4.23
CA ILE A 8 19.73 -29.39 -4.31
C ILE A 8 18.92 -28.25 -3.67
N TRP A 9 17.64 -28.11 -4.03
CA TRP A 9 16.78 -27.09 -3.42
C TRP A 9 16.68 -27.20 -1.91
N ARG A 10 16.46 -28.42 -1.40
CA ARG A 10 16.38 -28.68 0.03
C ARG A 10 17.68 -28.35 0.76
N LEU A 11 18.84 -28.65 0.16
CA LEU A 11 20.15 -28.34 0.75
C LEU A 11 20.37 -26.83 0.81
N ILE A 12 20.13 -26.12 -0.29
CA ILE A 12 20.27 -24.66 -0.34
C ILE A 12 19.36 -24.02 0.72
N ALA A 13 18.07 -24.42 0.77
CA ALA A 13 17.13 -23.92 1.76
C ALA A 13 17.57 -24.20 3.20
N ALA A 14 18.09 -25.41 3.49
CA ALA A 14 18.58 -25.76 4.82
C ALA A 14 19.74 -24.87 5.27
N HIS A 15 20.65 -24.48 4.38
CA HIS A 15 21.75 -23.58 4.68
C HIS A 15 21.32 -22.11 4.82
N MET A 16 20.17 -21.73 4.26
CA MET A 16 19.62 -20.38 4.34
C MET A 16 18.72 -20.17 5.56
N ARG A 17 18.35 -21.22 6.32
CA ARG A 17 17.51 -21.10 7.52
C ARG A 17 18.25 -20.44 8.68
N ALA A 18 17.50 -19.81 9.58
CA ALA A 18 18.05 -19.09 10.72
C ALA A 18 18.88 -20.00 11.67
N ASP A 19 18.51 -21.26 11.79
CA ASP A 19 19.12 -22.28 12.65
C ASP A 19 20.12 -23.19 11.91
N ALA A 20 20.54 -22.80 10.71
CA ALA A 20 21.47 -23.59 9.89
C ALA A 20 22.80 -23.81 10.62
N ALA A 21 23.24 -25.07 10.70
CA ALA A 21 24.53 -25.43 11.29
C ALA A 21 25.73 -24.81 10.55
N ILE A 22 25.60 -24.64 9.24
CA ILE A 22 26.57 -23.94 8.37
C ILE A 22 25.78 -22.91 7.56
N PRO A 23 25.67 -21.65 8.01
CA PRO A 23 24.81 -20.67 7.38
C PRO A 23 25.38 -20.13 6.07
N TRP A 24 24.52 -19.90 5.08
CA TRP A 24 24.84 -19.25 3.79
C TRP A 24 24.22 -17.84 3.66
N HIS A 25 23.92 -17.16 4.77
CA HIS A 25 23.15 -15.89 4.79
C HIS A 25 23.77 -14.69 4.06
N GLY A 26 24.97 -14.83 3.48
CA GLY A 26 25.63 -13.83 2.63
C GLY A 26 26.13 -14.37 1.30
N ALA A 27 25.73 -15.59 0.92
CA ALA A 27 26.12 -16.17 -0.36
C ALA A 27 25.29 -15.59 -1.51
N ASP A 28 25.97 -15.35 -2.64
CA ASP A 28 25.30 -15.06 -3.90
C ASP A 28 24.86 -16.38 -4.55
N LEU A 29 23.55 -16.50 -4.81
CA LEU A 29 22.94 -17.66 -5.45
C LEU A 29 22.30 -17.23 -6.77
N ASP A 30 22.68 -17.89 -7.87
CA ASP A 30 22.21 -17.53 -9.20
C ASP A 30 21.40 -18.67 -9.84
N PHE A 31 20.12 -18.39 -10.07
CA PHE A 31 19.14 -19.25 -10.73
C PHE A 31 18.55 -18.56 -11.96
N THR A 32 19.30 -17.66 -12.58
CA THR A 32 18.87 -16.91 -13.76
C THR A 32 18.48 -17.85 -14.91
N GLY A 33 17.36 -17.56 -15.56
CA GLY A 33 16.87 -18.25 -16.75
C GLY A 33 16.31 -19.66 -16.51
N ILE A 34 16.21 -20.13 -15.26
CA ILE A 34 15.64 -21.46 -15.00
C ILE A 34 14.12 -21.49 -15.25
N THR A 35 13.57 -22.70 -15.39
CA THR A 35 12.11 -22.90 -15.35
C THR A 35 11.74 -23.64 -14.07
N ILE A 36 10.86 -23.05 -13.27
CA ILE A 36 10.32 -23.65 -12.05
C ILE A 36 9.00 -24.34 -12.42
N THR A 37 8.97 -25.66 -12.17
CA THR A 37 7.82 -26.53 -12.41
C THR A 37 7.47 -27.39 -11.20
N THR A 38 8.25 -27.28 -10.13
CA THR A 38 8.13 -28.05 -8.88
C THR A 38 8.20 -27.11 -7.70
N ASP A 39 7.67 -27.53 -6.57
CA ASP A 39 7.71 -26.73 -5.35
C ASP A 39 9.13 -26.59 -4.81
N VAL A 40 9.45 -25.38 -4.33
CA VAL A 40 10.70 -25.01 -3.69
C VAL A 40 10.36 -24.27 -2.39
N ASP A 41 10.94 -24.71 -1.29
CA ASP A 41 10.62 -24.21 0.05
C ASP A 41 11.82 -23.52 0.68
N PHE A 42 11.78 -22.19 0.72
CA PHE A 42 12.67 -21.30 1.46
C PHE A 42 11.97 -20.69 2.69
N SER A 43 10.95 -21.35 3.25
CA SER A 43 10.26 -20.83 4.42
C SER A 43 11.21 -20.77 5.63
N GLY A 44 11.10 -19.70 6.43
CA GLY A 44 11.94 -19.44 7.60
C GLY A 44 13.41 -19.13 7.30
N THR A 45 13.74 -18.82 6.03
CA THR A 45 15.11 -18.44 5.64
C THR A 45 15.45 -17.00 6.02
N VAL A 46 16.75 -16.71 6.11
CA VAL A 46 17.28 -15.39 6.46
C VAL A 46 18.12 -14.87 5.30
N PHE A 47 17.74 -13.69 4.80
CA PHE A 47 18.46 -12.89 3.82
C PHE A 47 18.98 -11.65 4.55
N SER A 48 20.20 -11.74 5.06
CA SER A 48 20.88 -10.64 5.76
C SER A 48 21.93 -9.96 4.90
N ASP A 49 22.47 -10.65 3.91
CA ASP A 49 23.41 -10.15 2.91
C ASP A 49 23.34 -11.05 1.66
N GLY A 50 24.18 -10.78 0.66
CA GLY A 50 24.23 -11.54 -0.59
C GLY A 50 22.98 -11.35 -1.45
N THR A 51 23.01 -11.92 -2.65
CA THR A 51 21.93 -11.80 -3.63
C THR A 51 21.46 -13.17 -4.11
N VAL A 52 20.14 -13.40 -4.09
CA VAL A 52 19.52 -14.54 -4.77
C VAL A 52 18.85 -14.07 -6.06
N ARG A 53 19.34 -14.54 -7.20
CA ARG A 53 18.86 -14.14 -8.53
C ARG A 53 17.97 -15.23 -9.12
N PHE A 54 16.73 -14.88 -9.39
CA PHE A 54 15.75 -15.59 -10.20
C PHE A 54 15.39 -14.72 -11.41
N GLU A 55 16.38 -14.08 -12.03
CA GLU A 55 16.17 -13.20 -13.17
C GLU A 55 15.83 -14.03 -14.42
N ASP A 56 14.97 -13.51 -15.29
CA ASP A 56 14.49 -14.23 -16.50
C ASP A 56 13.87 -15.62 -16.23
N VAL A 57 13.50 -15.90 -14.97
CA VAL A 57 12.94 -17.20 -14.58
C VAL A 57 11.53 -17.36 -15.16
N LYS A 58 11.18 -18.59 -15.56
CA LYS A 58 9.80 -18.93 -15.93
C LYS A 58 9.14 -19.76 -14.82
N PHE A 59 8.10 -19.20 -14.22
CA PHE A 59 7.13 -19.93 -13.43
C PHE A 59 6.05 -20.45 -14.37
N ALA A 60 6.10 -21.76 -14.67
CA ALA A 60 5.10 -22.44 -15.50
C ALA A 60 4.16 -23.33 -14.65
N GLY A 61 4.36 -23.32 -13.33
CA GLY A 61 3.75 -24.21 -12.36
C GLY A 61 4.59 -24.24 -11.08
N GLY A 62 4.23 -25.12 -10.13
CA GLY A 62 4.90 -25.21 -8.84
C GLY A 62 4.78 -23.93 -8.00
N SER A 63 5.42 -23.94 -6.85
CA SER A 63 5.44 -22.80 -5.93
C SER A 63 6.84 -22.55 -5.39
N VAL A 64 7.16 -21.29 -5.11
CA VAL A 64 8.32 -20.93 -4.31
C VAL A 64 7.82 -20.27 -3.04
N GLN A 65 8.20 -20.82 -1.89
CA GLN A 65 7.77 -20.33 -0.60
C GLN A 65 8.91 -19.62 0.12
N PHE A 66 8.69 -18.38 0.52
CA PHE A 66 9.49 -17.57 1.42
C PHE A 66 8.66 -17.19 2.65
N SER A 67 7.69 -18.03 3.02
CA SER A 67 6.85 -17.80 4.19
C SER A 67 7.71 -17.72 5.44
N ASP A 68 7.40 -16.78 6.34
CA ASP A 68 8.17 -16.53 7.57
C ASP A 68 9.66 -16.15 7.32
N ALA A 69 10.07 -15.88 6.08
CA ALA A 69 11.44 -15.48 5.78
C ALA A 69 11.74 -14.07 6.28
N LYS A 70 13.01 -13.80 6.60
CA LYS A 70 13.47 -12.50 7.10
C LYS A 70 14.42 -11.86 6.08
N PHE A 71 14.06 -10.67 5.64
CA PHE A 71 14.85 -9.82 4.75
C PHE A 71 15.33 -8.61 5.56
N SER A 72 16.58 -8.67 6.01
CA SER A 72 17.21 -7.59 6.79
C SER A 72 18.37 -6.92 6.05
N GLY A 73 18.80 -7.50 4.94
CA GLY A 73 19.83 -6.99 4.02
C GLY A 73 19.91 -7.90 2.79
N GLY A 74 20.88 -7.66 1.90
CA GLY A 74 20.97 -8.40 0.63
C GLY A 74 19.73 -8.20 -0.26
N GLY A 75 19.52 -9.08 -1.23
CA GLY A 75 18.31 -9.00 -2.05
C GLY A 75 17.91 -10.27 -2.78
N VAL A 76 16.65 -10.33 -3.19
CA VAL A 76 16.11 -11.37 -4.07
C VAL A 76 15.57 -10.72 -5.33
N SER A 77 16.12 -11.08 -6.48
CA SER A 77 15.76 -10.49 -7.76
C SER A 77 14.95 -11.49 -8.59
N PHE A 78 13.72 -11.16 -8.93
CA PHE A 78 12.86 -11.81 -9.93
C PHE A 78 12.71 -10.93 -11.17
N LYS A 79 13.72 -10.10 -11.47
CA LYS A 79 13.66 -9.16 -12.59
C LYS A 79 13.38 -9.89 -13.90
N GLU A 80 12.49 -9.35 -14.73
CA GLU A 80 12.05 -9.94 -16.00
C GLU A 80 11.44 -11.37 -15.90
N ALA A 81 11.11 -11.84 -14.69
CA ALA A 81 10.48 -13.14 -14.51
C ALA A 81 9.10 -13.22 -15.17
N LYS A 82 8.74 -14.43 -15.63
CA LYS A 82 7.47 -14.71 -16.31
C LYS A 82 6.63 -15.68 -15.50
N PHE A 83 5.47 -15.22 -15.05
CA PHE A 83 4.47 -16.04 -14.37
C PHE A 83 3.36 -16.39 -15.36
N THR A 84 3.39 -17.63 -15.86
CA THR A 84 2.38 -18.22 -16.76
C THR A 84 1.65 -19.38 -16.06
N GLY A 85 1.52 -19.28 -14.74
CA GLY A 85 1.19 -20.37 -13.84
C GLY A 85 2.21 -20.45 -12.69
N GLY A 86 1.85 -21.05 -11.57
CA GLY A 86 2.74 -21.10 -10.40
C GLY A 86 2.59 -19.90 -9.45
N LYS A 87 3.16 -20.07 -8.26
CA LYS A 87 2.87 -19.20 -7.11
C LYS A 87 4.13 -18.84 -6.34
N LEU A 88 4.17 -17.63 -5.82
CA LEU A 88 5.24 -17.13 -4.99
C LEU A 88 4.66 -16.60 -3.69
N PHE A 89 5.14 -17.11 -2.57
CA PHE A 89 4.57 -16.84 -1.26
C PHE A 89 5.62 -16.19 -0.36
N PHE A 90 5.25 -15.08 0.27
CA PHE A 90 6.00 -14.35 1.30
C PHE A 90 5.10 -14.14 2.53
N ASP A 91 4.17 -15.06 2.75
CA ASP A 91 3.21 -14.97 3.85
C ASP A 91 3.95 -14.89 5.20
N ASN A 92 3.57 -13.92 6.04
CA ASN A 92 4.23 -13.59 7.31
C ASN A 92 5.73 -13.23 7.20
N ALA A 93 6.27 -12.99 6.00
CA ALA A 93 7.66 -12.59 5.85
C ALA A 93 7.92 -11.20 6.47
N TRP A 94 9.15 -10.97 6.92
CA TRP A 94 9.55 -9.72 7.55
C TRP A 94 10.63 -9.01 6.74
N PHE A 95 10.27 -7.87 6.17
CA PHE A 95 11.13 -6.93 5.47
C PHE A 95 11.51 -5.78 6.41
N SER A 96 12.73 -5.82 6.91
CA SER A 96 13.35 -4.78 7.75
C SER A 96 14.51 -4.08 7.04
N GLY A 97 14.97 -4.64 5.93
CA GLY A 97 16.01 -4.12 5.04
C GLY A 97 16.03 -4.92 3.73
N GLY A 98 17.09 -4.76 2.95
CA GLY A 98 17.27 -5.48 1.69
C GLY A 98 16.25 -5.13 0.60
N THR A 99 16.36 -5.81 -0.53
CA THR A 99 15.53 -5.53 -1.72
C THR A 99 14.93 -6.79 -2.28
N VAL A 100 13.62 -6.80 -2.57
CA VAL A 100 12.99 -7.80 -3.44
C VAL A 100 12.49 -7.14 -4.71
N SER A 101 13.05 -7.53 -5.85
CA SER A 101 12.72 -6.93 -7.14
C SER A 101 11.88 -7.87 -7.99
N PHE A 102 10.79 -7.35 -8.53
CA PHE A 102 9.91 -7.89 -9.56
C PHE A 102 9.84 -6.93 -10.76
N SER A 103 10.85 -6.06 -10.92
CA SER A 103 10.85 -5.10 -12.01
C SER A 103 10.82 -5.79 -13.37
N GLY A 104 9.97 -5.28 -14.28
CA GLY A 104 9.80 -5.85 -15.61
C GLY A 104 9.15 -7.24 -15.65
N THR A 105 8.66 -7.75 -14.52
CA THR A 105 7.99 -9.06 -14.52
C THR A 105 6.72 -9.06 -15.36
N LYS A 106 6.42 -10.20 -15.96
CA LYS A 106 5.17 -10.42 -16.70
C LYS A 106 4.34 -11.46 -15.97
N ILE A 107 3.20 -11.04 -15.42
CA ILE A 107 2.26 -11.88 -14.69
C ILE A 107 0.99 -12.01 -15.53
N THR A 108 0.95 -13.05 -16.35
CA THR A 108 -0.21 -13.37 -17.18
C THR A 108 -1.14 -14.33 -16.45
N GLU A 109 -0.56 -15.21 -15.62
CA GLU A 109 -1.25 -16.16 -14.74
C GLU A 109 -0.42 -16.34 -13.46
N GLY A 110 -1.00 -16.95 -12.42
CA GLY A 110 -0.30 -17.20 -11.16
C GLY A 110 -0.51 -16.12 -10.11
N MET A 111 0.26 -16.20 -9.03
CA MET A 111 0.00 -15.40 -7.82
C MET A 111 1.26 -15.08 -7.05
N ILE A 112 1.38 -13.85 -6.56
CA ILE A 112 2.42 -13.43 -5.60
C ILE A 112 1.72 -12.94 -4.33
N LEU A 113 1.98 -13.58 -3.19
CA LEU A 113 1.33 -13.25 -1.92
C LEU A 113 2.31 -12.77 -0.86
N PHE A 114 1.94 -11.72 -0.17
CA PHE A 114 2.62 -11.11 0.99
C PHE A 114 1.62 -11.01 2.16
N ASN A 115 0.73 -11.99 2.33
CA ASN A 115 -0.32 -11.85 3.33
C ASN A 115 0.33 -11.82 4.73
N ARG A 116 -0.09 -10.87 5.55
CA ARG A 116 0.47 -10.61 6.90
C ARG A 116 1.98 -10.34 6.91
N ALA A 117 2.58 -10.04 5.76
CA ALA A 117 3.97 -9.62 5.70
C ALA A 117 4.14 -8.26 6.40
N LYS A 118 5.33 -8.05 6.97
CA LYS A 118 5.69 -6.81 7.66
C LYS A 118 6.78 -6.08 6.88
N PHE A 119 6.47 -4.87 6.45
CA PHE A 119 7.38 -3.93 5.79
C PHE A 119 7.69 -2.81 6.78
N SER A 120 8.75 -3.02 7.56
CA SER A 120 9.31 -2.03 8.50
C SER A 120 10.53 -1.30 7.92
N GLY A 121 11.02 -1.77 6.78
CA GLY A 121 12.15 -1.27 6.01
C GLY A 121 12.24 -2.04 4.69
N GLY A 122 13.39 -1.94 4.02
CA GLY A 122 13.61 -2.62 2.74
C GLY A 122 12.77 -2.05 1.59
N ILE A 123 12.99 -2.61 0.40
CA ILE A 123 12.41 -2.13 -0.84
C ILE A 123 11.83 -3.28 -1.65
N ILE A 124 10.57 -3.14 -2.06
CA ILE A 124 9.89 -4.04 -2.98
C ILE A 124 9.62 -3.29 -4.28
N TRP A 125 10.20 -3.75 -5.39
CA TRP A 125 9.99 -3.14 -6.70
C TRP A 125 9.11 -4.02 -7.58
N PHE A 126 8.00 -3.49 -8.05
CA PHE A 126 7.21 -4.03 -9.16
C PHE A 126 7.26 -3.08 -10.37
N ASP A 127 8.21 -2.15 -10.39
CA ASP A 127 8.29 -1.12 -11.42
C ASP A 127 8.35 -1.73 -12.82
N ARG A 128 7.55 -1.16 -13.73
CA ARG A 128 7.41 -1.64 -15.12
C ARG A 128 6.95 -3.09 -15.25
N ALA A 129 6.39 -3.68 -14.19
CA ALA A 129 5.76 -4.99 -14.29
C ALA A 129 4.46 -4.91 -15.10
N GLU A 130 4.17 -5.97 -15.84
CA GLU A 130 2.95 -6.15 -16.62
C GLU A 130 2.07 -7.21 -15.95
N PHE A 131 0.92 -6.78 -15.43
CA PHE A 131 -0.10 -7.63 -14.82
C PHE A 131 -1.27 -7.75 -15.79
N SER A 132 -1.24 -8.76 -16.67
CA SER A 132 -2.29 -9.01 -17.66
C SER A 132 -3.23 -10.16 -17.27
N GLY A 133 -3.28 -10.44 -15.97
CA GLY A 133 -3.97 -11.55 -15.32
C GLY A 133 -3.32 -11.81 -13.95
N GLY A 134 -3.58 -12.97 -13.36
CA GLY A 134 -3.02 -13.34 -12.06
C GLY A 134 -3.40 -12.40 -10.91
N ALA A 135 -2.72 -12.54 -9.77
CA ALA A 135 -2.99 -11.72 -8.59
C ALA A 135 -1.75 -11.41 -7.76
N VAL A 136 -1.70 -10.19 -7.21
CA VAL A 136 -0.77 -9.83 -6.13
C VAL A 136 -1.57 -9.48 -4.88
N GLY A 137 -1.25 -10.13 -3.76
CA GLY A 137 -1.98 -9.95 -2.50
C GLY A 137 -1.11 -9.52 -1.34
N PHE A 138 -1.59 -8.55 -0.58
CA PHE A 138 -1.02 -8.01 0.64
C PHE A 138 -2.06 -8.05 1.78
N ASP A 139 -2.82 -9.14 1.87
CA ASP A 139 -3.92 -9.24 2.84
C ASP A 139 -3.38 -9.09 4.26
N ALA A 140 -3.90 -8.12 5.02
CA ALA A 140 -3.46 -7.82 6.38
C ALA A 140 -1.94 -7.56 6.52
N ALA A 141 -1.28 -7.14 5.44
CA ALA A 141 0.12 -6.71 5.50
C ALA A 141 0.27 -5.39 6.26
N GLU A 142 1.44 -5.19 6.87
CA GLU A 142 1.76 -3.99 7.65
C GLU A 142 2.90 -3.22 6.98
N PHE A 143 2.63 -1.98 6.58
CA PHE A 143 3.57 -1.04 5.99
C PHE A 143 3.89 0.06 7.01
N SER A 144 4.81 -0.23 7.92
CA SER A 144 5.30 0.71 8.96
C SER A 144 6.60 1.42 8.58
N GLY A 145 7.26 0.98 7.51
CA GLY A 145 8.42 1.62 6.89
C GLY A 145 8.71 1.04 5.51
N GLY A 146 9.86 1.37 4.94
CA GLY A 146 10.29 0.85 3.64
C GLY A 146 9.48 1.37 2.44
N TRP A 147 9.75 0.79 1.28
CA TRP A 147 9.16 1.18 0.00
C TRP A 147 8.57 -0.01 -0.73
N THR A 148 7.34 0.14 -1.25
CA THR A 148 6.78 -0.74 -2.29
C THR A 148 6.41 0.12 -3.49
N SER A 149 6.93 -0.21 -4.66
CA SER A 149 6.76 0.62 -5.86
C SER A 149 6.16 -0.22 -6.99
N PHE A 150 5.15 0.31 -7.65
CA PHE A 150 4.53 -0.21 -8.88
C PHE A 150 4.61 0.85 -9.98
N ASP A 151 5.72 1.59 -10.00
CA ASP A 151 5.86 2.75 -10.86
C ASP A 151 5.97 2.32 -12.33
N ALA A 152 5.26 3.02 -13.21
CA ALA A 152 5.16 2.72 -14.64
C ALA A 152 4.73 1.27 -14.95
N SER A 153 3.99 0.62 -14.03
CA SER A 153 3.45 -0.72 -14.23
C SER A 153 2.11 -0.70 -14.95
N GLU A 154 1.82 -1.79 -15.66
CA GLU A 154 0.62 -1.97 -16.48
C GLU A 154 -0.30 -3.00 -15.83
N PHE A 155 -1.57 -2.63 -15.58
CA PHE A 155 -2.59 -3.50 -14.98
C PHE A 155 -3.74 -3.68 -15.96
N SER A 156 -3.86 -4.86 -16.56
CA SER A 156 -4.95 -5.25 -17.45
C SER A 156 -5.60 -6.54 -16.96
N ASN A 157 -6.86 -6.47 -16.52
CA ASN A 157 -7.63 -7.64 -16.06
C ASN A 157 -6.96 -8.46 -14.92
N SER A 158 -6.18 -7.80 -14.08
CA SER A 158 -5.48 -8.40 -12.94
C SER A 158 -6.07 -7.94 -11.60
N VAL A 159 -5.70 -8.59 -10.50
CA VAL A 159 -6.13 -8.20 -9.16
C VAL A 159 -4.92 -7.88 -8.29
N VAL A 160 -4.86 -6.64 -7.80
CA VAL A 160 -3.93 -6.24 -6.74
C VAL A 160 -4.75 -5.90 -5.50
N ARG A 161 -4.42 -6.52 -4.37
CA ARG A 161 -5.28 -6.45 -3.17
C ARG A 161 -4.46 -6.17 -1.91
N PHE A 162 -4.94 -5.23 -1.11
CA PHE A 162 -4.44 -4.81 0.20
C PHE A 162 -5.54 -4.86 1.28
N PRO A 163 -6.42 -5.89 1.32
CA PRO A 163 -7.53 -5.86 2.25
C PRO A 163 -7.02 -6.01 3.69
N ARG A 164 -7.55 -5.18 4.61
CA ARG A 164 -7.09 -5.07 6.00
C ARG A 164 -5.61 -4.70 6.15
N ALA A 165 -4.94 -4.25 5.09
CA ALA A 165 -3.58 -3.77 5.19
C ALA A 165 -3.52 -2.51 6.06
N LYS A 166 -2.39 -2.32 6.74
CA LYS A 166 -2.13 -1.15 7.58
C LYS A 166 -0.99 -0.34 7.00
N PHE A 167 -1.25 0.92 6.71
CA PHE A 167 -0.27 1.92 6.29
C PHE A 167 -0.06 2.85 7.48
N THR A 168 1.02 2.59 8.21
CA THR A 168 1.40 3.28 9.45
C THR A 168 2.78 3.92 9.35
N GLY A 169 3.29 4.10 8.11
CA GLY A 169 4.54 4.79 7.83
C GLY A 169 5.12 4.51 6.45
N GLY A 170 5.20 3.24 6.04
CA GLY A 170 5.80 2.86 4.75
C GLY A 170 5.13 3.52 3.55
N GLN A 171 5.80 3.50 2.40
CA GLN A 171 5.25 4.10 1.18
C GLN A 171 4.91 3.05 0.12
N VAL A 172 3.73 3.18 -0.49
CA VAL A 172 3.29 2.43 -1.65
C VAL A 172 3.03 3.38 -2.81
N ARG A 173 3.70 3.21 -3.95
CA ARG A 173 3.56 4.11 -5.10
C ARG A 173 3.10 3.38 -6.35
N PHE A 174 2.26 4.06 -7.12
CA PHE A 174 1.73 3.64 -8.41
C PHE A 174 1.98 4.75 -9.46
N PHE A 175 3.12 5.45 -9.35
CA PHE A 175 3.39 6.62 -10.17
C PHE A 175 3.48 6.26 -11.65
N LEU A 176 2.80 7.00 -12.52
CA LEU A 176 2.70 6.71 -13.97
C LEU A 176 2.19 5.31 -14.33
N SER A 177 1.61 4.57 -13.38
CA SER A 177 1.00 3.27 -13.68
C SER A 177 -0.27 3.43 -14.52
N HIS A 178 -0.62 2.40 -15.28
CA HIS A 178 -1.83 2.39 -16.09
C HIS A 178 -2.73 1.21 -15.74
N PHE A 179 -3.90 1.52 -15.22
CA PHE A 179 -5.00 0.60 -14.97
C PHE A 179 -5.97 0.61 -16.15
N SER A 180 -5.98 -0.48 -16.91
CA SER A 180 -6.82 -0.69 -18.10
C SER A 180 -7.79 -1.87 -17.95
N GLY A 181 -7.99 -2.35 -16.72
CA GLY A 181 -8.97 -3.37 -16.35
C GLY A 181 -8.60 -3.98 -15.00
N GLY A 182 -9.44 -4.89 -14.49
CA GLY A 182 -9.17 -5.58 -13.22
C GLY A 182 -9.52 -4.77 -11.97
N MET A 183 -8.97 -5.16 -10.82
CA MET A 183 -9.31 -4.59 -9.51
C MET A 183 -8.06 -4.24 -8.70
N LEU A 184 -8.07 -3.02 -8.13
CA LEU A 184 -7.18 -2.61 -7.07
C LEU A 184 -8.01 -2.40 -5.78
N VAL A 185 -7.77 -3.22 -4.77
CA VAL A 185 -8.67 -3.30 -3.60
C VAL A 185 -7.95 -2.96 -2.30
N PHE A 186 -8.45 -1.96 -1.58
CA PHE A 186 -7.98 -1.52 -0.25
C PHE A 186 -9.05 -1.77 0.82
N ALA A 187 -9.88 -2.80 0.66
CA ALA A 187 -11.04 -3.04 1.52
C ALA A 187 -10.65 -3.19 3.01
N SER A 188 -11.32 -2.47 3.90
CA SER A 188 -11.07 -2.43 5.34
C SER A 188 -9.62 -2.11 5.73
N SER A 189 -8.86 -1.46 4.84
CA SER A 189 -7.48 -1.03 5.13
C SER A 189 -7.46 0.22 6.03
N GLU A 190 -6.33 0.44 6.69
CA GLU A 190 -6.10 1.59 7.55
C GLU A 190 -4.94 2.44 7.02
N PHE A 191 -5.20 3.71 6.77
CA PHE A 191 -4.22 4.73 6.46
C PHE A 191 -4.13 5.68 7.65
N SER A 192 -3.09 5.51 8.48
CA SER A 192 -2.88 6.33 9.67
C SER A 192 -1.53 7.05 9.67
N ASP A 193 -0.55 6.59 8.88
CA ASP A 193 0.66 7.33 8.51
C ASP A 193 1.25 6.75 7.19
N GLY A 194 2.30 7.36 6.66
CA GLY A 194 2.94 6.94 5.41
C GLY A 194 2.26 7.49 4.16
N LEU A 195 2.55 6.90 3.01
CA LEU A 195 2.11 7.40 1.71
C LEU A 195 1.60 6.29 0.81
N VAL A 196 0.39 6.44 0.28
CA VAL A 196 -0.09 5.69 -0.88
C VAL A 196 -0.36 6.66 -2.03
N SER A 197 0.51 6.66 -3.04
CA SER A 197 0.45 7.64 -4.14
C SER A 197 0.03 7.00 -5.46
N PHE A 198 -0.95 7.61 -6.11
CA PHE A 198 -1.40 7.37 -7.48
C PHE A 198 -1.04 8.54 -8.39
N GLU A 199 -0.03 9.33 -8.05
CA GLU A 199 0.34 10.52 -8.82
C GLU A 199 0.60 10.14 -10.29
N LYS A 200 -0.05 10.88 -11.21
CA LYS A 200 0.00 10.66 -12.67
C LYS A 200 -0.42 9.26 -13.14
N ALA A 201 -1.03 8.44 -12.28
CA ALA A 201 -1.60 7.16 -12.68
C ALA A 201 -2.77 7.38 -13.64
N LYS A 202 -2.94 6.46 -14.59
CA LYS A 202 -4.04 6.48 -15.55
C LYS A 202 -5.01 5.34 -15.27
N PHE A 203 -6.30 5.67 -15.19
CA PHE A 203 -7.40 4.74 -14.97
C PHE A 203 -8.32 4.76 -16.19
N SER A 204 -8.03 3.91 -17.18
CA SER A 204 -8.87 3.79 -18.38
C SER A 204 -9.99 2.78 -18.24
N ASP A 205 -9.86 1.81 -17.35
CA ASP A 205 -10.91 0.86 -16.96
C ASP A 205 -10.56 0.24 -15.59
N GLY A 206 -11.42 -0.63 -15.06
CA GLY A 206 -11.23 -1.33 -13.80
C GLY A 206 -11.76 -0.55 -12.59
N LEU A 207 -11.56 -1.12 -11.42
CA LEU A 207 -12.06 -0.60 -10.15
C LEU A 207 -10.94 -0.43 -9.14
N VAL A 208 -10.81 0.78 -8.59
CA VAL A 208 -10.12 1.03 -7.33
C VAL A 208 -11.16 1.14 -6.22
N SER A 209 -11.11 0.26 -5.23
CA SER A 209 -12.09 0.22 -4.14
C SER A 209 -11.45 0.46 -2.79
N PHE A 210 -12.01 1.39 -2.02
CA PHE A 210 -11.66 1.71 -0.64
C PHE A 210 -12.80 1.37 0.32
N ASP A 211 -13.54 0.32 0.01
CA ASP A 211 -14.65 -0.17 0.83
C ASP A 211 -14.25 -0.36 2.30
N GLU A 212 -14.98 0.21 3.25
CA GLU A 212 -14.69 0.19 4.68
C GLU A 212 -13.28 0.68 5.09
N ALA A 213 -12.55 1.32 4.20
CA ALA A 213 -11.21 1.84 4.51
C ALA A 213 -11.28 2.99 5.50
N LYS A 214 -10.23 3.12 6.31
CA LYS A 214 -10.09 4.19 7.31
C LYS A 214 -8.98 5.14 6.89
N PHE A 215 -9.34 6.38 6.61
CA PHE A 215 -8.41 7.46 6.36
C PHE A 215 -8.31 8.33 7.62
N SER A 216 -7.55 7.86 8.60
CA SER A 216 -7.37 8.49 9.91
C SER A 216 -6.06 9.27 10.05
N GLY A 217 -5.22 9.23 9.01
CA GLY A 217 -3.95 9.92 8.87
C GLY A 217 -3.26 9.49 7.58
N GLY A 218 -1.94 9.61 7.50
CA GLY A 218 -1.17 9.26 6.30
C GLY A 218 -1.60 10.01 5.03
N LYS A 219 -0.88 9.85 3.93
CA LYS A 219 -1.22 10.52 2.67
C LYS A 219 -1.75 9.51 1.66
N VAL A 220 -2.91 9.79 1.09
CA VAL A 220 -3.39 9.11 -0.12
C VAL A 220 -3.56 10.16 -1.21
N GLU A 221 -2.78 10.05 -2.29
CA GLU A 221 -2.61 11.13 -3.27
C GLU A 221 -3.01 10.66 -4.67
N PHE A 222 -3.79 11.48 -5.38
CA PHE A 222 -4.22 11.26 -6.77
C PHE A 222 -3.78 12.41 -7.70
N ASP A 223 -2.79 13.19 -7.30
CA ASP A 223 -2.34 14.36 -8.05
C ASP A 223 -2.02 14.02 -9.51
N GLU A 224 -2.58 14.79 -10.44
CA GLU A 224 -2.46 14.58 -11.89
C GLU A 224 -2.93 13.20 -12.40
N ALA A 225 -3.63 12.40 -11.59
CA ALA A 225 -4.22 11.14 -12.02
C ALA A 225 -5.33 11.37 -13.06
N LYS A 226 -5.39 10.49 -14.07
CA LYS A 226 -6.30 10.63 -15.22
C LYS A 226 -7.34 9.52 -15.22
N PHE A 227 -8.62 9.88 -15.25
CA PHE A 227 -9.73 8.93 -15.30
C PHE A 227 -10.43 9.03 -16.66
N THR A 228 -10.24 8.04 -17.53
CA THR A 228 -10.91 7.99 -18.84
C THR A 228 -11.99 6.91 -18.92
N GLY A 229 -12.04 6.01 -17.93
CA GLY A 229 -13.10 4.99 -17.85
C GLY A 229 -13.11 4.17 -16.55
N GLY A 230 -11.99 4.09 -15.83
CA GLY A 230 -11.93 3.40 -14.54
C GLY A 230 -12.74 4.09 -13.44
N LYS A 231 -13.16 3.31 -12.44
CA LYS A 231 -13.93 3.76 -11.29
C LYS A 231 -13.06 3.82 -10.04
N VAL A 232 -13.23 4.87 -9.22
CA VAL A 232 -12.69 4.91 -7.85
C VAL A 232 -13.85 5.05 -6.88
N ASP A 233 -13.94 4.11 -5.94
CA ASP A 233 -15.07 3.96 -5.02
C ASP A 233 -14.65 4.22 -3.57
N PHE A 234 -15.18 5.32 -3.00
CA PHE A 234 -15.09 5.70 -1.60
C PHE A 234 -16.47 5.71 -0.91
N THR A 235 -17.49 5.06 -1.49
CA THR A 235 -18.88 5.20 -1.00
C THR A 235 -19.10 4.71 0.42
N ARG A 236 -18.35 3.70 0.86
CA ARG A 236 -18.49 3.02 2.15
C ARG A 236 -17.25 3.12 3.04
N VAL A 237 -16.48 4.19 2.92
CA VAL A 237 -15.33 4.43 3.80
C VAL A 237 -15.78 4.52 5.26
N ALA A 238 -15.00 3.92 6.16
CA ALA A 238 -15.32 3.85 7.57
C ALA A 238 -14.81 5.07 8.36
N ASP A 239 -13.72 5.70 7.91
CA ASP A 239 -13.17 6.93 8.48
C ASP A 239 -12.68 7.83 7.33
N TRP A 240 -13.02 9.11 7.39
CA TRP A 240 -12.69 10.12 6.38
C TRP A 240 -12.08 11.39 7.02
N SER A 241 -11.49 11.24 8.21
CA SER A 241 -10.90 12.35 8.98
C SER A 241 -9.67 12.96 8.29
N TYR A 242 -8.95 12.18 7.48
CA TYR A 242 -7.81 12.62 6.68
C TYR A 242 -7.98 12.18 5.21
N PRO A 243 -8.85 12.85 4.44
CA PRO A 243 -9.28 12.36 3.13
C PRO A 243 -8.15 12.37 2.08
N PRO A 244 -8.24 11.52 1.04
CA PRO A 244 -7.34 11.57 -0.11
C PRO A 244 -7.33 12.94 -0.79
N THR A 245 -6.19 13.28 -1.39
CA THR A 245 -5.96 14.55 -2.11
C THR A 245 -5.80 14.31 -3.61
N GLY A 246 -5.85 15.37 -4.43
CA GLY A 246 -5.67 15.28 -5.88
C GLY A 246 -6.83 14.63 -6.64
N LEU A 247 -7.98 14.40 -5.99
CA LEU A 247 -9.15 13.82 -6.63
C LEU A 247 -9.72 14.79 -7.69
N PRO A 248 -9.96 14.35 -8.94
CA PRO A 248 -10.48 15.25 -9.96
C PRO A 248 -11.98 15.52 -9.77
N ASP A 249 -12.33 16.80 -9.61
CA ASP A 249 -13.71 17.28 -9.44
C ASP A 249 -14.67 16.86 -10.57
N GLN A 250 -14.13 16.60 -11.76
CA GLN A 250 -14.88 16.29 -12.98
C GLN A 250 -15.02 14.79 -13.27
N ALA A 251 -14.45 13.91 -12.42
CA ALA A 251 -14.52 12.48 -12.66
C ALA A 251 -15.92 11.94 -12.31
N ASN A 252 -16.80 11.83 -13.31
CA ASN A 252 -18.14 11.24 -13.18
C ASN A 252 -18.16 9.79 -12.64
N ARG A 253 -16.99 9.13 -12.53
CA ARG A 253 -16.80 7.77 -12.00
C ARG A 253 -16.12 7.75 -10.63
N LEU A 254 -15.77 8.91 -10.09
CA LEU A 254 -15.35 9.05 -8.70
C LEU A 254 -16.60 9.04 -7.82
N GLN A 255 -16.69 8.08 -6.91
CA GLN A 255 -17.78 8.02 -5.95
C GLN A 255 -17.27 8.39 -4.57
N GLN A 256 -17.57 9.62 -4.15
CA GLN A 256 -17.20 10.13 -2.83
C GLN A 256 -18.13 9.56 -1.74
N PRO A 257 -17.70 9.58 -0.46
CA PRO A 257 -18.58 9.23 0.65
C PRO A 257 -19.81 10.14 0.64
N LEU A 258 -20.99 9.59 0.94
CA LEU A 258 -22.15 10.44 1.21
C LEU A 258 -21.75 11.39 2.33
N ARG A 259 -21.93 12.71 2.12
CA ARG A 259 -21.71 13.69 3.19
C ARG A 259 -22.51 13.22 4.40
N LEU A 260 -21.83 12.76 5.45
CA LEU A 260 -22.41 12.77 6.78
C LEU A 260 -22.73 14.24 7.00
N ALA A 261 -24.01 14.61 6.92
CA ALA A 261 -24.46 15.91 7.33
C ALA A 261 -23.82 16.13 8.70
N SER A 262 -22.90 17.10 8.79
CA SER A 262 -22.43 17.61 10.06
C SER A 262 -23.68 17.79 10.88
N SER A 263 -23.82 17.04 11.98
CA SER A 263 -24.94 17.22 12.88
C SER A 263 -24.86 18.68 13.30
N SER A 264 -25.73 19.52 12.73
CA SER A 264 -25.96 20.84 13.25
C SER A 264 -26.38 20.60 14.68
N ALA A 265 -25.50 20.94 15.62
CA ALA A 265 -25.84 21.03 17.02
C ALA A 265 -27.20 21.72 17.09
N GLY A 266 -28.20 20.97 17.59
CA GLY A 266 -29.51 21.53 17.83
C GLY A 266 -29.30 22.74 18.73
N LYS A 267 -29.54 23.93 18.19
CA LYS A 267 -29.91 25.05 19.06
C LYS A 267 -31.18 24.60 19.75
N SER A 268 -31.11 24.43 21.07
CA SER A 268 -32.29 24.30 21.91
C SER A 268 -33.20 25.50 21.63
N PRO A 269 -34.53 25.32 21.52
CA PRO A 269 -35.44 26.46 21.43
C PRO A 269 -35.32 27.28 22.72
N GLU A 270 -35.04 28.57 22.56
CA GLU A 270 -35.22 29.59 23.59
C GLU A 270 -36.64 29.50 24.17
N GLU A 271 -36.70 29.42 25.48
CA GLU A 271 -37.91 29.51 26.27
C GLU A 271 -38.51 30.92 26.13
N VAL A 272 -39.77 30.97 25.71
CA VAL A 272 -40.55 32.20 25.49
C VAL A 272 -40.82 32.88 26.83
N ALA A 273 -40.12 33.97 27.14
CA ALA A 273 -40.52 34.94 28.15
C ALA A 273 -41.27 36.11 27.49
N GLY A 274 -42.55 36.25 27.82
CA GLY A 274 -43.40 37.41 27.46
C GLY A 274 -43.16 38.64 28.35
N PRO A 275 -43.77 39.80 28.03
CA PRO A 275 -43.04 41.08 27.94
C PRO A 275 -43.06 41.97 29.19
N ALA A 276 -42.14 42.95 29.13
CA ALA A 276 -41.78 43.95 30.12
C ALA A 276 -42.88 44.95 30.51
N ALA A 277 -42.82 45.42 31.76
CA ALA A 277 -43.40 46.69 32.20
C ALA A 277 -42.27 47.71 32.41
N VAL A 278 -42.38 48.84 31.70
CA VAL A 278 -41.47 49.98 31.67
C VAL A 278 -41.83 50.96 32.78
N ILE A 279 -40.85 51.43 33.56
CA ILE A 279 -40.90 52.73 34.26
C ILE A 279 -39.50 53.37 34.17
N HIS A 280 -39.41 54.53 33.49
CA HIS A 280 -38.27 55.46 33.37
C HIS A 280 -38.15 56.38 34.63
N PRO A 281 -37.23 57.37 34.73
CA PRO A 281 -35.90 57.61 34.10
C PRO A 281 -34.79 58.03 35.12
N SER A 282 -33.52 58.15 34.70
CA SER A 282 -32.73 59.41 34.73
C SER A 282 -31.19 59.23 34.75
N ALA A 283 -30.56 60.08 33.95
CA ALA A 283 -29.23 60.72 34.09
C ALA A 283 -27.95 59.98 33.60
N GLU A 284 -27.52 60.42 32.42
CA GLU A 284 -26.15 60.58 31.87
C GLU A 284 -25.24 61.50 32.76
N PRO A 285 -23.91 61.74 32.49
CA PRO A 285 -23.20 61.58 31.20
C PRO A 285 -21.73 61.05 31.20
N GLU A 286 -21.33 60.79 29.95
CA GLU A 286 -20.03 60.81 29.26
C GLU A 286 -18.78 61.36 29.98
N PHE A 287 -17.62 60.72 29.75
CA PHE A 287 -16.33 61.41 29.60
C PHE A 287 -15.41 60.72 28.57
N ASP A 288 -14.89 61.54 27.67
CA ASP A 288 -14.07 61.26 26.50
C ASP A 288 -12.56 61.49 26.79
N VAL A 289 -11.73 60.55 26.33
CA VAL A 289 -10.38 60.63 25.71
C VAL A 289 -9.35 61.65 26.23
N THR A 290 -8.13 61.18 26.59
CA THR A 290 -6.81 61.49 25.96
C THR A 290 -5.60 61.37 26.91
N ARG A 291 -4.64 60.52 26.51
CA ARG A 291 -3.20 60.82 26.25
C ARG A 291 -2.33 61.48 27.35
N ALA A 292 -1.29 60.78 27.82
CA ALA A 292 0.16 61.12 27.61
C ALA A 292 1.13 60.54 28.67
N SER A 293 2.28 60.06 28.17
CA SER A 293 3.64 59.92 28.75
C SER A 293 3.92 59.02 29.97
N PRO A 294 5.02 58.25 29.90
CA PRO A 294 5.91 58.04 31.04
C PRO A 294 7.35 58.51 30.71
N GLU A 295 7.87 59.46 31.49
CA GLU A 295 9.31 59.65 31.70
C GLU A 295 9.58 59.79 33.22
N ASP A 296 10.56 59.01 33.66
CA ASP A 296 11.56 59.22 34.72
C ASP A 296 11.19 59.25 36.22
N CYS A 297 11.49 58.14 36.91
CA CYS A 297 12.59 58.01 37.91
C CYS A 297 12.81 56.55 38.31
#